data_AF-A0A537ZMN7-F1
#
_entry.id   AF-A0A537ZMN7-F1
#
_cell.length_a   1.000
_cell.length_b   1.000
_cell.length_c   1.000
_cell.angle_alpha   90.00
_cell.angle_beta   90.00
_cell.angle_gamma   90.00
#
_symmetry.space_group_name_H-M   'P 1'
#
loop_
_entity.id
_entity.type
_entity.pdbx_description
1 polymer ?
#
loop_
_entity_poly.entity_id
_entity_poly.type
_entity_poly.pdbx_seq_one_letter_code
_entity_poly.pdbx_strand_id
1 'polypeptide(L)'
;MDTGFPSQDAQTDFSRARRRQVLAHLAMRLRGDDDVNLILPFEEFVEALGHRGERSLGLQTIPLDSIVGTVDRWREFDRRFRPTSQRVRGRWQRIAEAERRGEAMPPI
;
A
#
# COMPACT_ATOMS: atom_id res chain seq x y z
N MET A 1 14.28 6.35 -11.89
CA MET A 1 14.77 6.90 -13.16
C MET A 1 13.61 6.68 -14.07
N ASP A 2 13.05 7.78 -14.55
CA ASP A 2 11.97 7.74 -15.51
C ASP A 2 12.62 7.62 -16.88
N THR A 3 12.40 6.50 -17.56
CA THR A 3 13.01 6.20 -18.85
C THR A 3 12.12 6.67 -20.00
N GLY A 4 10.92 7.19 -19.69
CA GLY A 4 9.90 7.52 -20.67
C GLY A 4 9.14 6.30 -21.21
N PHE A 5 9.39 5.11 -20.64
CA PHE A 5 8.71 3.87 -20.98
C PHE A 5 7.88 3.40 -19.78
N PRO A 6 6.58 3.74 -19.72
CA PRO A 6 5.77 3.58 -18.51
C PRO A 6 5.79 2.16 -17.93
N SER A 7 5.80 1.14 -18.78
CA SER A 7 5.81 -0.27 -18.34
C SER A 7 7.14 -0.71 -17.76
N GLN A 8 8.27 -0.24 -18.31
CA GLN A 8 9.59 -0.57 -17.80
C GLN A 8 9.87 0.18 -16.50
N ASP A 9 9.41 1.43 -16.41
CA ASP A 9 9.50 2.25 -15.20
C ASP A 9 8.64 1.65 -14.08
N ALA A 10 7.40 1.26 -14.38
CA ALA A 10 6.53 0.56 -13.42
C ALA A 10 7.13 -0.77 -12.93
N GLN A 11 7.75 -1.55 -13.83
CA GLN A 11 8.44 -2.79 -13.43
C GLN A 11 9.65 -2.53 -12.52
N THR A 12 10.43 -1.51 -12.84
CA THR A 12 11.61 -1.09 -12.08
C THR A 12 11.22 -0.60 -10.69
N ASP A 13 10.18 0.22 -10.61
CA ASP A 13 9.71 0.79 -9.35
C ASP A 13 9.10 -0.26 -8.44
N PHE A 14 8.33 -1.21 -8.98
CA PHE A 14 7.86 -2.35 -8.19
C PHE A 14 9.03 -3.14 -7.59
N SER A 15 10.04 -3.44 -8.42
CA SER A 15 11.21 -4.22 -7.99
C SER A 15 12.06 -3.45 -6.96
N ARG A 16 12.12 -2.12 -7.06
CA ARG A 16 12.72 -1.24 -6.07
C ARG A 16 11.93 -1.23 -4.76
N ALA A 17 10.60 -1.12 -4.82
CA ALA A 17 9.73 -1.13 -3.65
C ALA A 17 9.80 -2.46 -2.89
N ARG A 18 9.80 -3.60 -3.60
CA ARG A 18 10.02 -4.93 -3.01
C ARG A 18 11.37 -5.04 -2.30
N ARG A 19 12.45 -4.60 -2.94
CA ARG A 19 13.80 -4.60 -2.31
C ARG A 19 13.82 -3.76 -1.04
N ARG A 20 13.19 -2.59 -1.04
CA ARG A 20 13.06 -1.73 0.16
C ARG A 20 12.25 -2.41 1.27
N GLN A 21 11.19 -3.13 0.93
CA GLN A 21 10.41 -3.90 1.90
C GLN A 21 11.24 -5.02 2.53
N VAL A 22 11.96 -5.79 1.71
CA VAL A 22 12.82 -6.90 2.19
C VAL A 22 13.92 -6.39 3.11
N LEU A 23 14.62 -5.32 2.72
CA LEU A 23 15.67 -4.71 3.56
C LEU A 23 15.10 -4.16 4.88
N ALA A 24 13.94 -3.51 4.83
CA ALA A 24 13.31 -3.00 6.05
C ALA A 24 12.83 -4.12 6.98
N HIS A 25 12.30 -5.21 6.42
CA HIS A 25 11.89 -6.38 7.19
C HIS A 25 13.09 -7.06 7.86
N LEU A 26 14.22 -7.19 7.15
CA LEU A 26 15.46 -7.72 7.74
C LEU A 26 15.99 -6.81 8.84
N ALA A 27 16.05 -5.50 8.61
CA ALA A 27 16.51 -4.54 9.60
C ALA A 27 15.64 -4.53 10.86
N MET A 28 14.32 -4.70 10.71
CA MET A 28 13.39 -4.81 11.82
C MET A 28 13.62 -6.08 12.64
N ARG A 29 13.78 -7.23 11.97
CA ARG A 29 14.09 -8.51 12.64
C ARG A 29 15.39 -8.44 13.44
N LEU A 30 16.40 -7.75 12.92
CA LEU A 30 17.67 -7.53 13.62
C LEU A 30 17.53 -6.59 14.83
N ARG A 31 16.51 -5.72 14.85
CA ARG A 31 16.21 -4.81 15.97
C ARG A 31 15.26 -5.43 17.01
N GLY A 32 14.62 -6.55 16.70
CA GLY A 32 13.62 -7.19 17.57
C GLY A 32 12.22 -6.55 17.52
N ASP A 33 11.94 -5.71 16.53
CA ASP A 33 10.70 -4.90 16.42
C ASP A 33 9.64 -5.58 15.52
N ASP A 34 9.35 -6.86 15.71
CA ASP A 34 8.57 -7.65 14.73
C ASP A 34 7.12 -7.17 14.50
N ASP A 35 6.49 -6.53 15.50
CA ASP A 35 5.08 -6.09 15.43
C ASP A 35 4.84 -4.77 14.69
N VAL A 36 5.88 -3.96 14.44
CA VAL A 36 5.68 -2.56 14.05
C VAL A 36 5.38 -2.38 12.56
N ASN A 37 5.50 -3.40 11.69
CA ASN A 37 5.34 -3.24 10.22
C ASN A 37 4.05 -3.81 9.61
N LEU A 38 3.18 -4.45 10.40
CA LEU A 38 1.93 -5.01 9.87
C LEU A 38 0.90 -3.90 9.67
N ILE A 39 0.25 -3.89 8.49
CA ILE A 39 -0.96 -3.09 8.31
C ILE A 39 -2.04 -3.72 9.16
N LEU A 40 -2.70 -2.90 9.98
CA LEU A 40 -3.79 -3.34 10.84
C LEU A 40 -5.02 -3.71 9.98
N PRO A 41 -5.65 -4.88 10.21
CA PRO A 41 -6.92 -5.20 9.59
C PRO A 41 -7.98 -4.17 9.98
N PHE A 42 -8.68 -3.61 8.99
CA PHE A 42 -9.70 -2.60 9.23
C PHE A 42 -10.84 -3.12 10.12
N GLU A 43 -11.34 -4.33 9.83
CA GLU A 43 -12.45 -4.93 10.57
C GLU A 43 -12.14 -5.10 12.05
N GLU A 44 -10.97 -5.65 12.38
CA GLU A 44 -10.52 -5.85 13.76
C GLU A 44 -10.43 -4.51 14.53
N PHE A 45 -9.95 -3.45 13.86
CA PHE A 45 -9.87 -2.13 14.46
C PHE A 45 -11.25 -1.50 14.71
N VAL A 46 -12.17 -1.62 13.75
CA VAL A 46 -13.53 -1.09 13.85
C VAL A 46 -14.35 -1.84 14.89
N GLU A 47 -14.18 -3.15 14.98
CA GLU A 47 -14.82 -3.99 16.00
C GLU A 47 -14.33 -3.60 17.40
N ALA A 48 -13.01 -3.46 17.60
CA ALA A 48 -12.41 -3.07 18.88
C ALA A 48 -12.84 -1.66 19.35
N LEU A 49 -13.08 -0.73 18.43
CA LEU A 49 -13.56 0.61 18.75
C LEU A 49 -15.08 0.69 19.00
N GLY A 50 -15.81 -0.40 18.79
CA GLY A 50 -17.27 -0.46 18.86
C GLY A 50 -17.90 0.22 17.66
N HIS A 51 -18.19 -0.56 16.61
CA HIS A 51 -18.87 -0.07 15.42
C HIS A 51 -20.24 0.55 15.77
N ARG A 52 -20.38 1.87 15.55
CA ARG A 52 -21.63 2.60 15.83
C ARG A 52 -22.50 2.85 14.59
N GLY A 53 -21.98 2.52 13.40
CA GLY A 53 -22.64 2.75 12.12
C GLY A 53 -21.72 3.42 11.10
N GLU A 54 -22.14 3.38 9.84
CA GLU A 54 -21.45 3.97 8.69
C GLU A 54 -22.30 5.09 8.09
N ARG A 55 -21.67 6.17 7.61
CA ARG A 55 -22.34 7.21 6.81
C ARG A 55 -21.46 7.60 5.63
N SER A 56 -22.07 7.78 4.47
CA SER A 56 -21.36 8.29 3.30
C SER A 56 -21.02 9.78 3.51
N LEU A 57 -19.74 10.12 3.42
CA LEU A 57 -19.25 11.50 3.49
C LEU A 57 -19.06 12.14 2.09
N GLY A 58 -19.45 11.43 1.02
CA GLY A 58 -19.16 11.81 -0.35
C GLY A 58 -17.67 11.75 -0.69
N LEU A 59 -17.27 12.42 -1.77
CA LEU A 59 -15.87 12.51 -2.19
C LEU A 59 -15.09 13.39 -1.19
N GLN A 60 -14.04 12.83 -0.59
CA GLN A 60 -13.20 13.53 0.38
C GLN A 60 -11.73 13.39 0.00
N THR A 61 -10.96 14.45 0.26
CA THR A 61 -9.49 14.38 0.21
C THR A 61 -8.98 13.91 1.57
N ILE A 62 -8.29 12.78 1.59
CA ILE A 62 -7.68 12.23 2.82
C ILE A 62 -6.15 12.40 2.79
N PRO A 63 -5.53 12.86 3.89
CA PRO A 63 -4.08 12.84 4.04
C PRO A 63 -3.54 11.40 4.04
N LEU A 64 -2.41 11.16 3.38
CA LEU A 64 -1.81 9.82 3.28
C LEU A 64 -1.38 9.26 4.64
N ASP A 65 -0.96 10.13 5.56
CA ASP A 65 -0.55 9.80 6.94
C ASP A 65 -1.72 9.44 7.86
N SER A 66 -2.95 9.79 7.48
CA SER A 66 -4.16 9.34 8.16
C SER A 66 -4.60 7.91 7.78
N ILE A 67 -3.97 7.31 6.76
CA ILE A 67 -4.30 5.95 6.32
C ILE A 67 -3.60 4.94 7.24
N VAL A 68 -4.33 4.44 8.22
CA VAL A 68 -3.80 3.51 9.25
C VAL A 68 -3.92 2.03 8.86
N GLY A 69 -4.74 1.72 7.86
CA GLY A 69 -5.17 0.35 7.54
C GLY A 69 -5.56 0.18 6.07
N THR A 70 -5.94 -1.04 5.72
CA THR A 70 -6.60 -1.35 4.44
C THR A 70 -7.77 -2.27 4.71
N VAL A 71 -8.88 -2.06 4.00
CA VAL A 71 -10.07 -2.92 4.08
C VAL A 71 -9.73 -4.31 3.54
N ASP A 72 -9.03 -4.34 2.41
CA ASP A 72 -8.62 -5.56 1.72
C ASP A 72 -7.10 -5.66 1.59
N ARG A 73 -6.56 -6.88 1.57
CA ARG A 73 -5.13 -7.16 1.25
C ARG A 73 -4.12 -6.62 2.26
N TRP A 74 -4.49 -6.57 3.54
CA TRP A 74 -3.61 -6.14 4.64
C TRP A 74 -2.29 -6.91 4.72
N ARG A 75 -2.24 -8.16 4.25
CA ARG A 75 -1.00 -8.96 4.17
C ARG A 75 -0.12 -8.65 2.97
N GLU A 76 -0.63 -7.94 1.97
CA GLU A 76 0.07 -7.71 0.69
C GLU A 76 0.92 -6.43 0.70
N PHE A 77 0.81 -5.62 1.76
CA PHE A 77 1.56 -4.39 1.96
C PHE A 77 2.02 -4.25 3.42
N ASP A 78 3.13 -3.55 3.66
CA ASP A 78 3.56 -3.14 5.00
C ASP A 78 3.02 -1.74 5.36
N ARG A 79 3.23 -1.28 6.60
CA ARG A 79 2.75 0.05 7.06
C ARG A 79 3.25 1.25 6.27
N ARG A 80 4.28 1.08 5.42
CA ARG A 80 4.74 2.11 4.49
C ARG A 80 4.21 1.90 3.07
N PHE A 81 3.14 1.11 2.93
CA PHE A 81 2.50 0.71 1.69
C PHE A 81 3.46 0.06 0.68
N ARG A 82 4.54 -0.59 1.15
CA ARG A 82 5.45 -1.32 0.26
C ARG A 82 4.91 -2.73 0.06
N PRO A 83 4.93 -3.26 -1.17
CA PRO A 83 4.42 -4.59 -1.45
C PRO A 83 5.23 -5.64 -0.70
N THR A 84 4.56 -6.56 -0.01
CA THR A 84 5.16 -7.70 0.72
C THR A 84 5.14 -8.99 -0.11
N SER A 85 4.32 -9.03 -1.17
CA SER A 85 4.11 -10.20 -2.03
C SER A 85 4.29 -9.87 -3.52
N GLN A 86 4.65 -10.88 -4.32
CA GLN A 86 4.68 -10.76 -5.77
C GLN A 86 3.27 -10.72 -6.40
N ARG A 87 2.25 -11.19 -5.68
CA ARG A 87 0.87 -11.29 -6.20
C ARG A 87 0.29 -9.95 -6.63
N VAL A 88 0.68 -8.86 -5.97
CA VAL A 88 0.21 -7.50 -6.28
C VAL A 88 0.91 -6.87 -7.48
N ARG A 89 1.98 -7.48 -8.01
CA ARG A 89 2.80 -6.91 -9.09
C ARG A 89 1.97 -6.44 -10.28
N GLY A 90 1.09 -7.29 -10.80
CA GLY A 90 0.32 -6.98 -12.01
C GLY A 90 -0.62 -5.79 -11.81
N ARG A 91 -1.34 -5.74 -10.68
CA ARG A 91 -2.21 -4.58 -10.36
C ARG A 91 -1.39 -3.33 -10.10
N TRP A 92 -0.31 -3.44 -9.33
CA TRP A 92 0.56 -2.32 -8.97
C TRP A 92 1.17 -1.67 -10.23
N GLN A 93 1.70 -2.47 -11.14
CA GLN A 93 2.29 -1.97 -12.40
C GLN A 93 1.23 -1.30 -13.27
N ARG A 94 0.04 -1.91 -13.40
CA ARG A 94 -1.06 -1.32 -14.17
C ARG A 94 -1.46 0.06 -13.66
N ILE A 95 -1.55 0.22 -12.34
CA ILE A 95 -1.86 1.52 -11.70
C ILE A 95 -0.73 2.52 -11.95
N ALA A 96 0.53 2.12 -11.74
CA ALA A 96 1.70 2.98 -11.95
C ALA A 96 1.85 3.43 -13.42
N GLU A 97 1.54 2.54 -14.37
CA GLU A 97 1.52 2.88 -15.78
C GLU A 97 0.39 3.86 -16.12
N ALA A 98 -0.81 3.61 -15.62
CA ALA A 98 -1.96 4.47 -15.85
C ALA A 98 -1.74 5.89 -15.29
N GLU A 99 -1.16 5.99 -14.10
CA GLU A 99 -0.76 7.26 -13.48
C GLU A 99 0.26 8.03 -14.36
N ARG A 100 1.29 7.36 -14.89
CA ARG A 100 2.27 7.95 -15.82
C ARG A 100 1.66 8.38 -17.15
N ARG A 101 0.60 7.70 -17.61
CA ARG A 101 -0.15 8.08 -18.80
C ARG A 101 -1.14 9.22 -18.56
N GLY A 102 -1.25 9.72 -17.33
CA GLY A 102 -2.21 10.76 -16.96
C GLY A 102 -3.65 10.28 -16.93
N GLU A 103 -3.89 8.98 -16.78
CA GLU A 103 -5.23 8.43 -16.64
C GLU A 103 -5.83 8.79 -15.29
N ALA A 104 -7.08 9.24 -15.29
CA ALA A 104 -7.81 9.51 -14.06
C ALA A 104 -8.05 8.21 -13.28
N MET A 105 -7.72 8.20 -11.99
CA MET A 105 -8.02 7.08 -11.10
C MET A 105 -9.39 7.29 -10.43
N PRO A 106 -10.21 6.24 -10.30
CA PRO A 106 -11.44 6.35 -9.52
C PRO A 106 -11.10 6.63 -8.05
N PRO A 107 -11.94 7.41 -7.34
CA PRO A 107 -11.81 7.55 -5.90
C PRO A 107 -12.01 6.19 -5.21
N ILE A 108 -11.37 6.03 -4.06
CA ILE A 108 -11.44 4.84 -3.20
C ILE A 108 -12.49 4.99 -2.10
#